data_AF-A0A920P299-F1
#
_entry.id   AF-A0A920P299-F1
#
_cell.length_a   1.000
_cell.length_b   1.000
_cell.length_c   1.000
_cell.angle_alpha   90.00
_cell.angle_beta   90.00
_cell.angle_gamma   90.00
#
_symmetry.space_group_name_H-M   'P 1'
#
loop_
_entity.id
_entity.type
_entity.pdbx_description
1 polymer ?
#
loop_
_entity_poly.entity_id
_entity_poly.type
_entity_poly.pdbx_seq_one_letter_code
_entity_poly.pdbx_strand_id
1 'polypeptide(L)'
;MPKISRRGGWSWLQASLPVAIVVAIGLIAIAIEPLAAQGYTPREYGDFPVIGSRAAIWIAAQLHLFFAAFVLGVPMFAVVAEAIGIFSSDDRYDKLAKEFTRLLLVSYSATAIWGAILVFGLITLYPGLWGYLSEIFAPSMWVYVGIFFFESFTLYLYYYGWDRWKKGRAKWGHWGLGILLNLWGTAVMLIANSWLTYMMSPPAEVTPDTAPGHGTVLECIC
;
A
#
# COMPACT_ATOMS: atom_id res chain seq x y z
N MET A 1 32.09 -15.80 56.56
CA MET A 1 31.92 -14.52 55.82
C MET A 1 32.83 -14.54 54.59
N PRO A 2 32.51 -13.92 53.43
CA PRO A 2 31.28 -13.99 52.62
C PRO A 2 31.56 -14.53 51.19
N LYS A 3 30.52 -15.01 50.49
CA LYS A 3 30.58 -15.38 49.06
C LYS A 3 30.55 -14.11 48.19
N ILE A 4 31.61 -13.84 47.43
CA ILE A 4 31.66 -12.73 46.48
C ILE A 4 30.87 -13.11 45.22
N SER A 5 29.67 -12.52 45.09
CA SER A 5 28.83 -12.57 43.90
C SER A 5 29.42 -11.68 42.80
N ARG A 6 30.05 -12.26 41.77
CA ARG A 6 30.30 -11.57 40.49
C ARG A 6 29.03 -11.61 39.63
N ARG A 7 28.08 -10.72 39.92
CA ARG A 7 26.99 -10.34 39.00
C ARG A 7 26.98 -8.82 38.92
N GLY A 8 27.12 -8.26 37.71
CA GLY A 8 26.84 -6.83 37.49
C GLY A 8 27.70 -6.06 36.48
N GLY A 9 28.73 -6.67 35.88
CA GLY A 9 29.63 -5.93 34.98
C GLY A 9 29.32 -6.01 33.48
N TRP A 10 28.46 -6.94 33.03
CA TRP A 10 28.40 -7.33 31.61
C TRP A 10 27.09 -6.97 30.89
N SER A 11 26.05 -6.50 31.58
CA SER A 11 24.76 -6.18 30.95
C SER A 11 24.77 -4.86 30.18
N TRP A 12 25.51 -3.85 30.64
CA TRP A 12 25.55 -2.53 30.01
C TRP A 12 26.41 -2.53 28.72
N LEU A 13 27.48 -3.34 28.68
CA LEU A 13 28.27 -3.56 27.46
C LEU A 13 27.51 -4.39 26.42
N GLN A 14 26.71 -5.38 26.84
CA GLN A 14 25.85 -6.15 25.93
C GLN A 14 24.66 -5.33 25.40
N ALA A 15 24.18 -4.33 26.16
CA ALA A 15 23.11 -3.44 25.75
C ALA A 15 23.58 -2.28 24.84
N SER A 16 24.82 -1.80 25.00
CA SER A 16 25.38 -0.72 24.17
C SER A 16 25.95 -1.20 22.84
N LEU A 17 26.40 -2.45 22.76
CA LEU A 17 26.94 -3.07 21.54
C LEU A 17 25.95 -3.07 20.35
N PRO A 18 24.67 -3.48 20.49
CA PRO A 18 23.73 -3.44 19.37
C PRO A 18 23.39 -2.01 18.96
N VAL A 19 23.30 -1.07 19.91
CA VAL A 19 23.03 0.35 19.62
C VAL A 19 24.21 0.97 18.87
N ALA A 20 25.44 0.70 19.30
CA ALA A 20 26.64 1.17 18.62
C ALA A 20 26.80 0.58 17.22
N ILE A 21 26.40 -0.69 17.02
CA ILE A 21 26.38 -1.33 15.69
C ILE A 21 25.32 -0.69 14.79
N VAL A 22 24.11 -0.43 15.30
CA VAL A 22 23.04 0.24 14.52
C VAL A 22 23.43 1.68 14.17
N VAL A 23 24.06 2.41 15.08
CA VAL A 23 24.57 3.76 14.82
C VAL A 23 25.75 3.72 13.84
N ALA A 24 26.66 2.75 13.96
CA ALA A 24 27.76 2.59 13.02
C ALA A 24 27.27 2.19 11.62
N ILE A 25 26.27 1.31 11.51
CA ILE A 25 25.64 0.96 10.23
C ILE A 25 24.90 2.17 9.65
N GLY A 26 24.21 2.95 10.48
CA GLY A 26 23.55 4.19 10.05
C GLY A 26 24.55 5.26 9.58
N LEU A 27 25.66 5.44 10.28
CA LEU A 27 26.72 6.37 9.90
C LEU A 27 27.49 5.91 8.66
N ILE A 28 27.71 4.60 8.53
CA ILE A 28 28.27 4.01 7.32
C ILE A 28 27.29 4.25 6.18
N ALA A 29 26.00 3.93 6.31
CA ALA A 29 24.97 4.18 5.31
C ALA A 29 24.95 5.65 4.83
N ILE A 30 25.05 6.61 5.77
CA ILE A 30 25.11 8.05 5.45
C ILE A 30 26.43 8.42 4.75
N ALA A 31 27.53 7.75 5.09
CA ALA A 31 28.83 7.98 4.46
C ALA A 31 29.00 7.28 3.09
N ILE A 32 28.19 6.25 2.76
CA ILE A 32 28.19 5.62 1.42
C ILE A 32 27.31 6.38 0.42
N GLU A 33 26.40 7.25 0.88
CA GLU A 33 25.57 8.10 0.01
C GLU A 33 26.40 8.93 -0.98
N PRO A 34 27.48 9.65 -0.59
CA PRO A 34 28.30 10.40 -1.54
C PRO A 34 29.17 9.51 -2.43
N LEU A 35 29.47 8.26 -2.03
CA LEU A 35 30.22 7.31 -2.89
C LEU A 35 29.32 6.65 -3.94
N ALA A 36 28.06 6.38 -3.60
CA ALA A 36 27.03 5.93 -4.54
C ALA A 36 26.64 7.03 -5.54
N ALA A 37 26.81 8.31 -5.17
CA ALA A 37 26.58 9.46 -6.04
C ALA A 37 27.69 9.68 -7.10
N GLN A 38 28.89 9.10 -6.92
CA GLN A 38 30.03 9.25 -7.87
C GLN A 38 29.92 8.35 -9.12
N GLY A 39 28.78 7.67 -9.31
CA GLY A 39 28.50 6.81 -10.45
C GLY A 39 27.11 7.01 -11.06
N TYR A 40 26.51 8.19 -10.89
CA TYR A 40 25.25 8.53 -11.56
C TYR A 40 25.51 8.79 -13.05
N THR A 41 25.74 7.73 -13.81
CA THR A 41 25.26 7.70 -15.19
C THR A 41 23.74 7.67 -15.12
N PRO A 42 22.99 8.51 -15.84
CA PRO A 42 21.54 8.35 -15.95
C PRO A 42 21.25 6.96 -16.53
N ARG A 43 21.06 5.96 -15.67
CA ARG A 43 20.54 4.67 -16.10
C ARG A 43 19.06 4.90 -16.33
N GLU A 44 18.73 5.11 -17.60
CA GLU A 44 17.38 5.39 -18.09
C GLU A 44 16.38 4.27 -17.69
N TYR A 45 16.87 3.04 -17.51
CA TYR A 45 16.13 1.90 -16.97
C TYR A 45 17.01 1.05 -16.03
N GLY A 46 16.48 0.65 -14.88
CA GLY A 46 17.13 -0.36 -14.03
C GLY A 46 16.93 -1.73 -14.65
N ASP A 47 17.97 -2.35 -15.20
CA ASP A 47 17.89 -3.66 -15.87
C ASP A 47 17.77 -4.79 -14.84
N PHE A 48 16.65 -5.54 -14.83
CA PHE A 48 16.49 -6.72 -13.98
C PHE A 48 16.90 -7.98 -14.78
N PRO A 49 17.87 -8.78 -14.30
CA PRO A 49 18.76 -9.60 -15.14
C PRO A 49 18.14 -10.84 -15.82
N VAL A 50 16.82 -11.05 -15.79
CA VAL A 50 16.20 -12.29 -16.31
C VAL A 50 14.87 -12.10 -17.06
N ILE A 51 14.06 -11.08 -16.74
CA ILE A 51 12.67 -10.96 -17.24
C ILE A 51 12.40 -9.63 -17.97
N GLY A 52 13.30 -8.65 -17.83
CA GLY A 52 13.08 -7.29 -18.32
C GLY A 52 12.15 -6.49 -17.39
N SER A 53 12.53 -5.24 -17.13
CA SER A 53 11.91 -4.37 -16.11
C SER A 53 10.42 -4.12 -16.37
N ARG A 54 10.02 -4.13 -17.65
CA ARG A 54 8.62 -3.99 -18.08
C ARG A 54 7.76 -5.20 -17.68
N ALA A 55 8.26 -6.42 -17.86
CA ALA A 55 7.49 -7.62 -17.53
C ALA A 55 7.41 -7.82 -16.00
N ALA A 56 8.46 -7.46 -15.25
CA ALA A 56 8.43 -7.49 -13.79
C ALA A 56 7.36 -6.55 -13.22
N ILE A 57 7.29 -5.29 -13.70
CA ILE A 57 6.24 -4.35 -13.30
C ILE A 57 4.87 -4.82 -13.78
N TRP A 58 4.76 -5.33 -15.00
CA TRP A 58 3.50 -5.82 -15.52
C TRP A 58 2.93 -6.96 -14.67
N ILE A 59 3.75 -7.93 -14.28
CA ILE A 59 3.33 -9.04 -13.41
C ILE A 59 2.89 -8.51 -12.03
N ALA A 60 3.68 -7.62 -11.42
CA ALA A 60 3.36 -7.04 -10.12
C ALA A 60 2.04 -6.23 -10.17
N ALA A 61 1.87 -5.41 -11.21
CA ALA A 61 0.66 -4.63 -11.46
C ALA A 61 -0.56 -5.51 -11.71
N GLN A 62 -0.42 -6.55 -12.52
CA GLN A 62 -1.51 -7.46 -12.83
C GLN A 62 -1.98 -8.21 -11.58
N LEU A 63 -1.06 -8.70 -10.75
CA LEU A 63 -1.40 -9.36 -9.48
C LEU A 63 -2.04 -8.39 -8.50
N HIS A 64 -1.49 -7.19 -8.35
CA HIS A 64 -2.08 -6.16 -7.51
C HIS A 64 -3.51 -5.81 -7.94
N LEU A 65 -3.76 -5.63 -9.24
CA LEU A 65 -5.09 -5.33 -9.79
C LEU A 65 -6.10 -6.46 -9.57
N PHE A 66 -5.70 -7.72 -9.71
CA PHE A 66 -6.60 -8.85 -9.42
C PHE A 66 -7.03 -8.89 -7.96
N PHE A 67 -6.10 -8.67 -7.02
CA PHE A 67 -6.44 -8.62 -5.61
C PHE A 67 -7.21 -7.34 -5.25
N ALA A 68 -6.90 -6.20 -5.87
CA ALA A 68 -7.62 -4.94 -5.68
C ALA A 68 -9.09 -5.05 -6.12
N ALA A 69 -9.36 -5.63 -7.30
CA ALA A 69 -10.72 -5.89 -7.77
C ALA A 69 -11.49 -6.82 -6.83
N PHE A 70 -10.82 -7.83 -6.28
CA PHE A 70 -11.43 -8.73 -5.29
C PHE A 70 -11.77 -8.01 -3.97
N VAL A 71 -10.88 -7.15 -3.47
CA VAL A 71 -11.12 -6.31 -2.28
C VAL A 71 -12.30 -5.36 -2.47
N LEU A 72 -12.56 -4.87 -3.68
CA LEU A 72 -13.73 -4.04 -3.98
C LEU A 72 -15.01 -4.85 -4.17
N GLY A 73 -14.93 -6.07 -4.73
CA GLY A 73 -16.11 -6.91 -4.97
C GLY A 73 -16.70 -7.53 -3.70
N VAL A 74 -15.86 -8.00 -2.78
CA VAL A 74 -16.31 -8.73 -1.58
C VAL A 74 -17.19 -7.87 -0.64
N PRO A 75 -16.90 -6.58 -0.35
CA PRO A 75 -17.76 -5.73 0.46
C PRO A 75 -19.13 -5.50 -0.18
N MET A 76 -19.20 -5.43 -1.51
CA MET A 76 -20.48 -5.32 -2.22
C MET A 76 -21.34 -6.56 -1.99
N PHE A 77 -20.74 -7.76 -2.08
CA PHE A 77 -21.43 -9.01 -1.75
C PHE A 77 -21.82 -9.10 -0.27
N ALA A 78 -20.97 -8.60 0.64
CA ALA A 78 -21.26 -8.56 2.07
C ALA A 78 -22.49 -7.68 2.37
N VAL A 79 -22.59 -6.49 1.77
CA VAL A 79 -23.75 -5.58 1.93
C VAL A 79 -25.05 -6.24 1.45
N VAL A 80 -25.01 -6.96 0.32
CA VAL A 80 -26.19 -7.67 -0.22
C VAL A 80 -26.57 -8.86 0.67
N ALA A 81 -25.61 -9.70 1.07
CA ALA A 81 -25.86 -10.83 1.95
C ALA A 81 -26.43 -10.38 3.30
N GLU A 82 -25.95 -9.26 3.82
CA GLU A 82 -26.44 -8.67 5.06
C GLU A 82 -27.83 -8.04 4.92
N ALA A 83 -28.13 -7.38 3.80
CA ALA A 83 -29.49 -6.90 3.50
C ALA A 83 -30.50 -8.07 3.47
N ILE A 84 -30.12 -9.19 2.84
CA ILE A 84 -30.93 -10.41 2.82
C ILE A 84 -31.03 -11.02 4.23
N GLY A 85 -29.95 -11.03 5.02
CA GLY A 85 -29.93 -11.50 6.40
C GLY A 85 -30.79 -10.66 7.36
N ILE A 86 -31.00 -9.37 7.07
CA ILE A 86 -31.93 -8.51 7.80
C ILE A 86 -33.38 -8.85 7.43
N PHE A 87 -33.68 -8.99 6.14
CA PHE A 87 -35.05 -9.22 5.67
C PHE A 87 -35.54 -10.66 5.91
N SER A 88 -34.67 -11.64 5.74
CA SER A 88 -35.00 -13.07 5.86
C SER A 88 -34.83 -13.62 7.28
N SER A 89 -34.18 -12.88 8.20
CA SER A 89 -33.88 -13.30 9.59
C SER A 89 -33.25 -14.70 9.75
N ASP A 90 -32.56 -15.19 8.71
CA ASP A 90 -31.91 -16.51 8.71
C ASP A 90 -30.42 -16.37 9.06
N ASP A 91 -30.01 -17.05 10.14
CA ASP A 91 -28.64 -17.10 10.67
C ASP A 91 -27.60 -17.62 9.64
N ARG A 92 -28.04 -18.30 8.58
CA ARG A 92 -27.15 -18.82 7.54
C ARG A 92 -26.51 -17.70 6.71
N TYR A 93 -27.24 -16.62 6.43
CA TYR A 93 -26.70 -15.46 5.71
C TYR A 93 -25.73 -14.65 6.57
N ASP A 94 -25.97 -14.59 7.88
CA ASP A 94 -25.04 -13.96 8.82
C ASP A 94 -23.72 -14.76 8.90
N LYS A 95 -23.75 -16.11 8.85
CA LYS A 95 -22.51 -16.91 8.79
C LYS A 95 -21.73 -16.67 7.50
N LEU A 96 -22.44 -16.61 6.37
CA LEU A 96 -21.85 -16.37 5.05
C LEU A 96 -21.16 -15.00 4.99
N ALA A 97 -21.81 -13.95 5.50
CA ALA A 97 -21.21 -12.62 5.55
C ALA A 97 -19.96 -12.58 6.45
N LYS A 98 -19.93 -13.29 7.59
CA LYS A 98 -18.73 -13.42 8.44
C LYS A 98 -17.56 -14.07 7.70
N GLU A 99 -17.83 -15.08 6.88
CA GLU A 99 -16.81 -15.75 6.05
C GLU A 99 -16.26 -14.79 4.98
N PHE A 100 -17.13 -14.02 4.32
CA PHE A 100 -16.69 -12.99 3.38
C PHE A 100 -15.80 -11.93 4.01
N THR A 101 -16.10 -11.48 5.24
CA THR A 101 -15.22 -10.54 5.95
C THR A 101 -13.84 -11.14 6.21
N ARG A 102 -13.76 -12.43 6.55
CA ARG A 102 -12.48 -13.10 6.74
C ARG A 102 -11.69 -13.18 5.44
N LEU A 103 -12.35 -13.46 4.33
CA LEU A 103 -11.73 -13.44 2.99
C LEU A 103 -11.24 -12.03 2.63
N LEU A 104 -12.01 -11.00 2.96
CA LEU A 104 -11.67 -9.60 2.75
C LEU A 104 -10.39 -9.20 3.49
N LEU A 105 -10.22 -9.58 4.77
CA LEU A 105 -9.00 -9.26 5.52
C LEU A 105 -7.74 -9.88 4.91
N VAL A 106 -7.84 -11.15 4.49
CA VAL A 106 -6.71 -11.88 3.90
C VAL A 106 -6.34 -11.30 2.54
N SER A 107 -7.33 -11.01 1.70
CA SER A 107 -7.07 -10.41 0.38
C SER A 107 -6.57 -8.97 0.48
N TYR A 108 -7.11 -8.16 1.40
CA TYR A 108 -6.65 -6.80 1.65
C TYR A 108 -5.16 -6.76 2.01
N SER A 109 -4.73 -7.67 2.89
CA SER A 109 -3.32 -7.81 3.27
C SER A 109 -2.45 -8.22 2.06
N ALA A 110 -2.93 -9.15 1.24
CA ALA A 110 -2.22 -9.56 0.02
C ALA A 110 -2.11 -8.40 -1.01
N THR A 111 -3.18 -7.62 -1.19
CA THR A 111 -3.17 -6.41 -2.04
C THR A 111 -2.13 -5.41 -1.57
N ALA A 112 -2.03 -5.17 -0.27
CA ALA A 112 -1.05 -4.26 0.32
C ALA A 112 0.39 -4.73 0.08
N ILE A 113 0.67 -6.02 0.24
CA ILE A 113 2.00 -6.60 -0.03
C ILE A 113 2.36 -6.44 -1.51
N TRP A 114 1.46 -6.81 -2.43
CA TRP A 114 1.70 -6.65 -3.87
C TRP A 114 1.81 -5.20 -4.30
N GLY A 115 1.05 -4.30 -3.67
CA GLY A 115 1.14 -2.86 -3.90
C GLY A 115 2.47 -2.28 -3.44
N ALA A 116 2.96 -2.69 -2.27
CA ALA A 116 4.28 -2.32 -1.79
C ALA A 116 5.37 -2.82 -2.75
N ILE A 117 5.31 -4.09 -3.17
CA ILE A 117 6.25 -4.65 -4.16
C ILE A 117 6.23 -3.85 -5.46
N LEU A 118 5.06 -3.43 -5.93
CA LEU A 118 4.92 -2.60 -7.12
C LEU A 118 5.59 -1.24 -6.95
N VAL A 119 5.36 -0.55 -5.82
CA VAL A 119 5.96 0.76 -5.54
C VAL A 119 7.48 0.66 -5.41
N PHE A 120 7.98 -0.35 -4.67
CA PHE A 120 9.42 -0.61 -4.57
C PHE A 120 10.03 -0.94 -5.94
N GLY A 121 9.30 -1.70 -6.77
CA GLY A 121 9.65 -1.97 -8.15
C GLY A 121 9.73 -0.69 -8.99
N LEU A 122 8.77 0.22 -8.88
CA LEU A 122 8.77 1.51 -9.59
C LEU A 122 9.94 2.40 -9.16
N ILE A 123 10.20 2.52 -7.85
CA ILE A 123 11.31 3.33 -7.33
C ILE A 123 12.66 2.81 -7.84
N THR A 124 12.83 1.49 -7.88
CA THR A 124 14.12 0.87 -8.24
C THR A 124 14.34 0.78 -9.75
N LEU A 125 13.29 0.46 -10.52
CA LEU A 125 13.38 0.23 -11.96
C LEU A 125 13.15 1.50 -12.80
N TYR A 126 12.36 2.46 -12.30
CA TYR A 126 11.95 3.69 -12.99
C TYR A 126 12.03 4.93 -12.06
N PRO A 127 13.23 5.31 -11.61
CA PRO A 127 13.41 6.43 -10.66
C PRO A 127 12.96 7.78 -11.24
N GLY A 128 13.13 8.02 -12.54
CA GLY A 128 12.71 9.26 -13.21
C GLY A 128 11.18 9.43 -13.26
N LEU A 129 10.45 8.34 -13.56
CA LEU A 129 8.98 8.33 -13.56
C LEU A 129 8.42 8.57 -12.15
N TRP A 130 9.00 7.93 -11.14
CA TRP A 130 8.59 8.10 -9.75
C TRP A 130 8.82 9.52 -9.24
N GLY A 131 9.96 10.14 -9.57
CA GLY A 131 10.24 11.54 -9.23
C GLY A 131 9.19 12.50 -9.79
N TYR A 132 8.94 12.44 -11.10
CA TYR A 132 7.92 13.25 -11.78
C TYR A 132 6.52 13.06 -11.19
N LEU A 133 6.11 11.80 -10.95
CA LEU A 133 4.82 11.52 -10.33
C LEU A 133 4.70 12.07 -8.91
N SER A 134 5.75 11.93 -8.10
CA SER A 134 5.73 12.33 -6.70
C SER A 134 5.56 13.83 -6.53
N GLU A 135 6.13 14.64 -7.42
CA GLU A 135 6.03 16.10 -7.39
C GLU A 135 4.62 16.58 -7.76
N ILE A 136 4.02 15.99 -8.81
CA ILE A 136 2.69 16.38 -9.31
C ILE A 136 1.57 15.87 -8.40
N PHE A 137 1.68 14.61 -7.95
CA PHE A 137 0.63 13.93 -7.19
C PHE A 137 0.80 13.99 -5.67
N ALA A 138 1.79 14.73 -5.15
CA ALA A 138 2.01 14.94 -3.71
C ALA A 138 0.71 15.19 -2.91
N PRO A 139 -0.15 16.17 -3.26
CA PRO A 139 -1.38 16.40 -2.49
C PRO A 139 -2.37 15.22 -2.57
N SER A 140 -2.47 14.57 -3.74
CA SER A 140 -3.36 13.42 -3.91
C SER A 140 -2.87 12.16 -3.18
N MET A 141 -1.56 12.00 -3.00
CA MET A 141 -0.96 10.89 -2.23
C MET A 141 -1.34 10.96 -0.74
N TRP A 142 -1.36 12.16 -0.16
CA TRP A 142 -1.83 12.34 1.23
C TRP A 142 -3.31 11.99 1.39
N VAL A 143 -4.15 12.40 0.43
CA VAL A 143 -5.57 12.05 0.42
C VAL A 143 -5.75 10.54 0.26
N TYR A 144 -5.01 9.91 -0.65
CA TYR A 144 -5.02 8.47 -0.87
C TYR A 144 -4.70 7.69 0.41
N VAL A 145 -3.60 8.04 1.09
CA VAL A 145 -3.21 7.39 2.36
C VAL A 145 -4.25 7.64 3.45
N GLY A 146 -4.83 8.84 3.51
CA GLY A 146 -5.89 9.17 4.44
C GLY A 146 -7.13 8.29 4.25
N ILE A 147 -7.62 8.16 3.01
CA ILE A 147 -8.78 7.30 2.70
C ILE A 147 -8.45 5.83 2.96
N PHE A 148 -7.25 5.37 2.58
CA PHE A 148 -6.82 3.99 2.82
C PHE A 148 -6.78 3.65 4.33
N PHE A 149 -6.38 4.62 5.16
CA PHE A 149 -6.46 4.47 6.62
C PHE A 149 -7.90 4.38 7.12
N PHE A 150 -8.80 5.23 6.63
CA PHE A 150 -10.23 5.15 6.97
C PHE A 150 -10.88 3.84 6.51
N GLU A 151 -10.49 3.34 5.33
CA GLU A 151 -10.92 2.04 4.81
C GLU A 151 -10.46 0.92 5.74
N SER A 152 -9.16 0.84 6.06
CA SER A 152 -8.60 -0.11 7.02
C SER A 152 -9.30 -0.06 8.37
N PHE A 153 -9.54 1.13 8.91
CA PHE A 153 -10.23 1.32 10.18
C PHE A 153 -11.67 0.82 10.13
N THR A 154 -12.41 1.16 9.07
CA THR A 154 -13.80 0.72 8.85
C THR A 154 -13.87 -0.80 8.69
N LEU A 155 -12.92 -1.40 7.97
CA LEU A 155 -12.82 -2.83 7.74
C LEU A 155 -12.55 -3.59 9.03
N TYR A 156 -11.62 -3.09 9.85
CA TYR A 156 -11.32 -3.64 11.16
C TYR A 156 -12.52 -3.53 12.11
N LEU A 157 -13.21 -2.39 12.09
CA LEU A 157 -14.43 -2.17 12.86
C LEU A 157 -15.57 -3.10 12.40
N TYR A 158 -15.71 -3.34 11.09
CA TYR A 158 -16.67 -4.28 10.53
C TYR A 158 -16.37 -5.72 10.98
N TYR A 159 -15.11 -6.14 10.95
CA TYR A 159 -14.72 -7.48 11.41
C TYR A 159 -14.94 -7.69 12.92
N TYR A 160 -14.49 -6.75 13.76
CA TYR A 160 -14.60 -6.88 15.22
C TYR A 160 -16.02 -6.58 15.74
N GLY A 161 -16.78 -5.74 15.03
CA GLY A 161 -18.17 -5.40 15.35
C GLY A 161 -19.16 -6.55 15.18
N TRP A 162 -18.75 -7.65 14.55
CA TRP A 162 -19.60 -8.79 14.19
C TRP A 162 -20.33 -9.43 15.39
N ASP A 163 -19.60 -9.76 16.46
CA ASP A 163 -20.21 -10.43 17.62
C ASP A 163 -21.06 -9.47 18.49
N ARG A 164 -20.87 -8.16 18.33
CA ARG A 164 -21.56 -7.12 19.11
C ARG A 164 -22.84 -6.62 18.43
N TRP A 165 -22.92 -6.67 17.09
CA TRP A 165 -24.02 -6.14 16.30
C TRP A 165 -24.95 -7.18 15.67
N LYS A 166 -24.77 -8.45 16.05
CA LYS A 166 -25.61 -9.58 15.62
C LYS A 166 -27.09 -9.50 16.05
N LYS A 167 -27.48 -8.60 16.96
CA LYS A 167 -28.85 -8.50 17.50
C LYS A 167 -29.36 -7.06 17.56
N GLY A 168 -30.60 -6.83 17.09
CA GLY A 168 -31.35 -5.58 17.26
C GLY A 168 -31.00 -4.46 16.25
N ARG A 169 -31.28 -3.20 16.63
CA ARG A 169 -31.05 -1.98 15.81
C ARG A 169 -29.60 -1.80 15.34
N ALA A 170 -28.66 -2.49 15.98
CA ALA A 170 -27.25 -2.48 15.62
C ALA A 170 -26.94 -3.18 14.28
N LYS A 171 -27.83 -4.05 13.78
CA LYS A 171 -27.70 -4.71 12.46
C LYS A 171 -27.72 -3.69 11.30
N TRP A 172 -28.45 -2.58 11.48
CA TRP A 172 -28.43 -1.45 10.53
C TRP A 172 -27.11 -0.68 10.54
N GLY A 173 -26.42 -0.62 11.69
CA GLY A 173 -25.10 0.00 11.81
C GLY A 173 -24.01 -0.83 11.12
N HIS A 174 -24.11 -2.16 11.22
CA HIS A 174 -23.19 -3.07 10.53
C HIS A 174 -23.38 -3.00 9.00
N TRP A 175 -24.64 -2.97 8.54
CA TRP A 175 -24.95 -2.74 7.13
C TRP A 175 -24.45 -1.38 6.61
N GLY A 176 -24.58 -0.32 7.42
CA GLY A 176 -24.03 1.00 7.10
C GLY A 176 -22.50 1.02 7.00
N LEU A 177 -21.79 0.25 7.81
CA LEU A 177 -20.32 0.10 7.68
C LEU A 177 -19.93 -0.59 6.36
N GLY A 178 -20.71 -1.58 5.91
CA GLY A 178 -20.49 -2.22 4.61
C GLY A 178 -20.67 -1.23 3.44
N ILE A 179 -21.65 -0.34 3.52
CA ILE A 179 -21.84 0.75 2.53
C ILE A 179 -20.66 1.74 2.60
N LEU A 180 -20.22 2.10 3.80
CA LEU A 180 -19.10 3.00 4.00
C LEU A 180 -17.79 2.43 3.43
N LEU A 181 -17.56 1.11 3.59
CA LEU A 181 -16.44 0.41 2.96
C LEU A 181 -16.46 0.51 1.43
N ASN A 182 -17.63 0.31 0.81
CA ASN A 182 -17.77 0.46 -0.64
C ASN A 182 -17.50 1.91 -1.09
N LEU A 183 -17.93 2.90 -0.30
CA LEU A 183 -17.68 4.31 -0.60
C LEU A 183 -16.17 4.64 -0.57
N TRP A 184 -15.46 4.20 0.47
CA TRP A 184 -14.01 4.39 0.58
C TRP A 184 -13.27 3.66 -0.54
N GLY A 185 -13.59 2.38 -0.79
CA GLY A 185 -12.94 1.61 -1.85
C GLY A 185 -13.16 2.23 -3.24
N THR A 186 -14.37 2.72 -3.53
CA THR A 186 -14.65 3.42 -4.80
C THR A 186 -13.89 4.74 -4.90
N ALA A 187 -13.77 5.49 -3.80
CA ALA A 187 -12.98 6.74 -3.78
C ALA A 187 -11.49 6.48 -4.04
N VAL A 188 -10.91 5.44 -3.42
CA VAL A 188 -9.52 5.01 -3.68
C VAL A 188 -9.34 4.65 -5.15
N MET A 189 -10.29 3.90 -5.73
CA MET A 189 -10.25 3.51 -7.14
C MET A 189 -10.31 4.71 -8.09
N LEU A 190 -11.13 5.72 -7.79
CA LEU A 190 -11.21 6.95 -8.60
C LEU A 190 -9.89 7.72 -8.62
N ILE A 191 -9.23 7.85 -7.46
CA ILE A 191 -7.93 8.52 -7.35
C ILE A 191 -6.87 7.72 -8.11
N ALA A 192 -6.80 6.40 -7.89
CA ALA A 192 -5.83 5.53 -8.57
C ALA A 192 -6.03 5.53 -10.10
N ASN A 193 -7.28 5.49 -10.57
CA ASN A 193 -7.61 5.57 -11.99
C ASN A 193 -7.25 6.93 -12.60
N SER A 194 -7.33 8.00 -11.81
CA SER A 194 -6.92 9.34 -12.26
C SER A 194 -5.41 9.40 -12.51
N TRP A 195 -4.59 8.79 -11.66
CA TRP A 195 -3.14 8.65 -11.90
C TRP A 195 -2.85 7.82 -13.15
N LEU A 196 -3.52 6.69 -13.31
CA LEU A 196 -3.33 5.81 -14.47
C LEU A 196 -3.74 6.52 -15.77
N THR A 197 -4.85 7.25 -15.75
CA THR A 197 -5.35 8.01 -16.91
C THR A 197 -4.40 9.15 -17.27
N TYR A 198 -3.84 9.85 -16.28
CA TYR A 198 -2.84 10.89 -16.51
C TYR A 198 -1.59 10.37 -17.24
N MET A 199 -1.14 9.15 -16.92
CA MET A 199 -0.03 8.51 -17.65
C MET A 199 -0.40 8.16 -19.10
N MET A 200 -1.66 7.82 -19.37
CA MET A 200 -2.13 7.41 -20.70
C MET A 200 -2.49 8.59 -21.61
N SER A 201 -2.83 9.75 -21.02
CA SER A 201 -3.12 11.00 -21.75
C SER A 201 -2.39 12.19 -21.09
N PRO A 202 -1.13 12.47 -21.48
CA PRO A 202 -0.44 13.66 -21.02
C PRO A 202 -1.20 14.91 -21.48
N PRO A 203 -1.44 15.92 -20.62
CA PRO A 203 -2.10 17.16 -21.02
C PRO A 203 -1.30 17.86 -22.12
N ALA A 204 -1.99 18.45 -23.10
CA ALA A 204 -1.38 19.17 -24.23
C ALA A 204 -0.56 20.43 -23.83
N GLU A 205 -0.52 20.79 -22.54
CA GLU A 205 0.17 21.98 -22.01
C GLU A 205 1.55 21.70 -21.39
N VAL A 206 1.98 20.44 -21.28
CA VAL A 206 3.39 20.11 -20.98
C VAL A 206 4.19 20.07 -22.29
N THR A 207 4.42 21.24 -22.87
CA THR A 207 5.45 21.39 -23.91
C THR A 207 6.84 21.26 -23.29
N PRO A 208 7.89 21.00 -24.09
CA PRO A 208 9.27 20.89 -23.63
C PRO A 208 9.81 22.04 -22.77
N ASP A 209 9.10 23.16 -22.73
CA ASP A 209 9.62 24.44 -22.24
C ASP A 209 9.12 24.80 -20.83
N THR A 210 8.18 24.03 -20.27
CA THR A 210 7.55 24.32 -18.96
C THR A 210 7.91 23.31 -17.87
N ALA A 211 8.69 22.27 -18.18
CA ALA A 211 9.22 21.33 -17.21
C ALA A 211 10.54 21.85 -16.61
N PRO A 212 10.71 21.90 -15.27
CA PRO A 212 12.02 22.14 -14.69
C PRO A 212 12.91 20.92 -15.00
N GLY A 213 13.80 21.04 -16.00
CA GLY A 213 14.84 20.05 -16.31
C GLY A 213 14.66 19.28 -17.63
N HIS A 214 14.17 19.92 -18.70
CA HIS A 214 14.04 19.27 -20.01
C HIS A 214 15.39 18.92 -20.64
N GLY A 215 15.61 17.62 -20.87
CA GLY A 215 16.74 17.12 -21.64
C GLY A 215 16.71 15.63 -22.02
N THR A 216 15.82 14.81 -21.45
CA THR A 216 15.94 13.33 -21.60
C THR A 216 14.64 12.56 -21.82
N VAL A 217 13.45 13.17 -21.77
CA VAL A 217 12.20 12.38 -21.68
C VAL A 217 11.65 11.95 -23.05
N LEU A 218 12.01 12.63 -24.15
CA LEU A 218 11.45 12.34 -25.48
C LEU A 218 12.13 11.19 -26.25
N GLU A 219 13.33 10.74 -25.88
CA GLU A 219 14.00 9.61 -26.55
C GLU A 219 13.53 8.23 -26.04
N CYS A 220 12.82 8.17 -24.91
CA CYS A 220 12.39 6.90 -24.29
C CYS A 220 11.11 6.27 -24.86
N ILE A 221 10.40 6.94 -25.78
CA ILE A 221 9.05 6.53 -26.24
C ILE A 221 9.05 6.00 -27.69
N CYS A 222 10.16 6.10 -28.44
CA CYS A 222 10.36 5.39 -29.72
C CYS A 222 11.41 4.28 -29.56
#